data_AF-A0A9D8NQ27-F1
#
_entry.id   AF-A0A9D8NQ27-F1
#
_cell.length_a   1.000
_cell.length_b   1.000
_cell.length_c   1.000
_cell.angle_alpha   90.00
_cell.angle_beta   90.00
_cell.angle_gamma   90.00
#
_symmetry.space_group_name_H-M   'P 1'
#
loop_
_entity.id
_entity.type
_entity.pdbx_description
1 polymer ?
#
loop_
_entity_poly.entity_id
_entity_poly.type
_entity_poly.pdbx_seq_one_letter_code
_entity_poly.pdbx_strand_id
1 'polypeptide(L)'
;MEEKKLGMIAQFKKDVRKRMLTGLLLILPVYVTYFVVKFLFGFVGGTLSPVIKKILQFYGVALPKSSLDEFIITFLGLILTFISLYFIGIFAANFVGKSIIIYFENLLTKTPIIKNIYSSVKQIIHSVSLPGKQAFKRVVLVDFPKEGTKSIGFVTGA
;
A
#
# COMPACT_ATOMS: atom_id res chain seq x y z
N MET A 1 -12.62 38.54 -32.76
CA MET A 1 -13.45 38.35 -31.55
C MET A 1 -13.47 36.88 -31.08
N GLU A 2 -13.36 35.89 -31.98
CA GLU A 2 -13.35 34.47 -31.63
C GLU A 2 -12.11 33.97 -30.86
N GLU A 3 -10.90 34.42 -31.20
CA GLU A 3 -9.68 33.96 -30.52
C GLU A 3 -9.66 34.26 -29.01
N LYS A 4 -10.23 35.41 -28.60
CA LYS A 4 -10.33 35.79 -27.19
C LYS A 4 -11.33 34.90 -26.42
N LYS A 5 -12.39 34.42 -27.07
CA LYS A 5 -13.36 33.47 -26.49
C LYS A 5 -12.75 32.07 -26.33
N LEU A 6 -11.99 31.61 -27.33
CA LEU A 6 -11.27 30.33 -27.29
C LEU A 6 -10.27 30.26 -26.12
N GLY A 7 -9.51 31.34 -25.89
CA GLY A 7 -8.58 31.43 -24.75
C GLY A 7 -9.27 31.38 -23.39
N MET A 8 -10.43 32.02 -23.25
CA MET A 8 -11.19 32.07 -21.99
C MET A 8 -11.77 30.70 -21.60
N ILE A 9 -12.27 29.94 -22.57
CA ILE A 9 -12.79 28.58 -22.35
C ILE A 9 -11.66 27.62 -21.95
N ALA A 10 -10.49 27.74 -22.58
CA ALA A 10 -9.32 26.93 -22.25
C ALA A 10 -8.83 27.18 -20.82
N GLN A 11 -8.80 28.45 -20.38
CA GLN A 11 -8.45 28.83 -19.00
C GLN A 11 -9.49 28.31 -18.00
N PHE A 12 -10.78 28.49 -18.27
CA PHE A 12 -11.85 27.98 -17.41
C PHE A 12 -11.78 26.46 -17.25
N LYS A 13 -11.58 25.71 -18.35
CA LYS A 13 -11.43 24.25 -18.31
C LYS A 13 -10.22 23.82 -17.47
N LYS A 14 -9.11 24.57 -17.54
CA LYS A 14 -7.91 24.33 -16.74
C LYS A 14 -8.18 24.56 -15.25
N ASP A 15 -8.89 25.63 -14.90
CA ASP A 15 -9.21 25.97 -13.52
C ASP A 15 -10.22 25.01 -12.89
N VAL A 16 -11.25 24.61 -13.64
CA VAL A 16 -12.21 23.58 -13.21
C VAL A 16 -11.48 22.26 -12.96
N ARG A 17 -10.67 21.80 -13.92
CA ARG A 17 -9.89 20.56 -13.75
C ARG A 17 -8.98 20.64 -12.53
N LYS A 18 -8.27 21.75 -12.33
CA LYS A 18 -7.36 21.93 -11.19
C LYS A 18 -8.13 21.83 -9.88
N ARG A 19 -9.26 22.54 -9.74
CA ARG A 19 -10.08 22.53 -8.52
C ARG A 19 -10.69 21.16 -8.24
N MET A 20 -11.18 20.46 -9.27
CA MET A 20 -11.70 19.09 -9.14
C MET A 20 -10.61 18.10 -8.71
N LEU A 21 -9.41 18.19 -9.30
CA LEU A 21 -8.27 17.36 -8.91
C LEU A 21 -7.84 17.66 -7.46
N THR A 22 -7.79 18.93 -7.05
CA THR A 22 -7.47 19.30 -5.67
C THR A 22 -8.52 18.75 -4.69
N GLY A 23 -9.81 18.87 -5.01
CA GLY A 23 -10.88 18.30 -4.19
C GLY A 23 -10.80 16.78 -4.09
N LEU A 24 -10.56 16.09 -5.22
CA LEU A 24 -10.38 14.64 -5.26
C LEU A 24 -9.18 14.20 -4.43
N LEU A 25 -8.03 14.87 -4.58
CA LEU A 25 -6.81 14.57 -3.83
C LEU A 25 -6.99 14.77 -2.33
N LEU A 26 -7.83 15.72 -1.90
CA LEU A 26 -8.13 15.95 -0.50
C LEU A 26 -8.96 14.81 0.13
N ILE A 27 -9.97 14.30 -0.60
CA ILE A 27 -10.85 13.23 -0.10
C ILE A 27 -10.24 11.83 -0.25
N LEU A 28 -9.29 11.66 -1.18
CA LEU A 28 -8.69 10.37 -1.52
C LEU A 28 -8.15 9.63 -0.30
N PRO A 29 -7.36 10.23 0.61
CA PRO A 29 -6.79 9.52 1.75
C PRO A 29 -7.87 8.97 2.69
N VAL A 30 -8.88 9.78 3.01
CA VAL A 30 -10.00 9.40 3.89
C VAL A 30 -10.80 8.26 3.26
N TYR A 31 -11.11 8.38 1.97
CA TYR A 31 -11.85 7.34 1.24
C TYR A 31 -11.06 6.02 1.19
N VAL A 32 -9.75 6.08 0.91
CA VAL A 32 -8.88 4.90 0.91
C VAL A 32 -8.87 4.23 2.27
N THR A 33 -8.72 4.98 3.37
CA THR A 33 -8.78 4.42 4.72
C THR A 33 -10.11 3.72 4.99
N TYR A 34 -11.24 4.41 4.72
CA TYR A 34 -12.57 3.82 4.88
C TYR A 34 -12.76 2.55 4.03
N PHE A 35 -12.33 2.59 2.77
CA PHE A 35 -12.40 1.46 1.86
C PHE A 35 -11.58 0.27 2.36
N VAL A 36 -10.34 0.50 2.81
CA VAL A 36 -9.47 -0.55 3.36
C VAL A 36 -10.10 -1.18 4.59
N VAL A 37 -10.60 -0.37 5.53
CA VAL A 37 -11.29 -0.88 6.72
C VAL A 37 -12.49 -1.73 6.31
N LYS A 38 -13.39 -1.21 5.48
CA LYS A 38 -14.56 -1.96 5.01
C LYS A 38 -14.18 -3.25 4.30
N PHE A 39 -13.15 -3.22 3.46
CA PHE A 39 -12.63 -4.38 2.75
C PHE A 39 -12.10 -5.44 3.71
N LEU A 40 -11.29 -5.05 4.70
CA LEU A 40 -10.75 -5.98 5.71
C LEU A 40 -11.88 -6.63 6.51
N PHE A 41 -12.82 -5.85 7.03
CA PHE A 41 -13.96 -6.38 7.77
C PHE A 41 -14.85 -7.28 6.90
N GLY A 42 -15.07 -6.92 5.64
CA GLY A 42 -15.82 -7.72 4.69
C GLY A 42 -15.11 -9.02 4.30
N PHE A 43 -13.78 -8.99 4.12
CA PHE A 43 -12.97 -10.17 3.83
C PHE A 43 -12.99 -11.16 5.00
N VAL A 44 -12.90 -10.65 6.23
CA VAL A 44 -13.01 -11.45 7.46
C VAL A 44 -14.42 -12.00 7.63
N GLY A 45 -15.43 -11.14 7.55
CA GLY A 45 -16.83 -11.51 7.71
C GLY A 45 -17.34 -12.44 6.61
N GLY A 46 -16.77 -12.40 5.41
CA GLY A 46 -17.16 -13.24 4.28
C GLY A 46 -16.36 -14.55 4.20
N THR A 47 -15.03 -14.46 4.20
CA THR A 47 -14.15 -15.62 3.97
C THR A 47 -13.79 -16.35 5.25
N LEU A 48 -13.59 -15.62 6.37
CA LEU A 48 -13.19 -16.21 7.65
C LEU A 48 -14.38 -16.56 8.55
N SER A 49 -15.52 -15.87 8.45
CA SER A 49 -16.72 -16.16 9.25
C SER A 49 -17.21 -17.61 9.15
N PRO A 50 -17.24 -18.28 7.97
CA PRO A 50 -17.58 -19.69 7.88
C PRO A 50 -16.58 -20.60 8.63
N VAL A 51 -15.30 -20.23 8.61
CA VAL A 51 -14.22 -20.94 9.30
C VAL A 51 -14.35 -20.75 10.81
N ILE A 52 -14.56 -19.51 11.27
CA ILE A 52 -14.75 -19.16 12.68
C ILE A 52 -16.00 -19.85 13.23
N LYS A 53 -17.12 -19.82 12.51
CA LYS A 53 -18.36 -20.51 12.91
C LYS A 53 -18.17 -22.02 12.99
N LYS A 54 -17.47 -22.64 12.04
CA LYS A 54 -17.12 -24.09 12.10
C LYS A 54 -16.23 -24.42 13.29
N ILE A 55 -15.23 -23.60 13.57
CA ILE A 55 -14.35 -23.79 14.74
C ILE A 55 -15.15 -23.65 16.04
N LEU A 56 -15.96 -22.61 16.18
CA LEU A 56 -16.80 -22.39 17.37
C LEU A 56 -17.80 -23.55 17.59
N GLN A 57 -18.41 -24.04 16.52
CA GLN A 57 -19.28 -25.22 16.57
C GLN A 57 -18.53 -26.51 16.94
N PHE A 58 -17.30 -26.68 16.45
CA PHE A 58 -16.44 -27.81 16.80
C PHE A 58 -16.07 -27.82 18.28
N TYR A 59 -15.82 -26.64 18.86
CA TYR A 59 -15.57 -26.47 20.30
C TYR A 59 -16.85 -26.40 21.16
N GLY A 60 -18.04 -26.60 20.57
CA GLY A 60 -19.31 -26.62 21.29
C GLY A 60 -19.80 -25.26 21.81
N VAL A 61 -19.24 -24.16 21.30
CA VAL A 61 -19.60 -22.80 21.72
C VAL A 61 -20.88 -22.37 20.99
N ALA A 62 -21.88 -21.93 21.76
CA ALA A 62 -23.14 -21.44 21.21
C ALA A 62 -22.91 -20.23 20.29
N LEU A 63 -23.62 -20.21 19.15
CA LEU A 63 -23.55 -19.09 18.21
C LEU A 63 -24.00 -17.79 18.90
N PRO A 64 -23.39 -16.63 18.57
CA PRO A 64 -23.83 -15.31 19.00
C PRO A 64 -25.35 -15.17 18.84
N LYS A 65 -26.04 -14.92 19.94
CA LYS A 65 -27.47 -14.57 19.90
C LYS A 65 -27.71 -13.13 20.36
N SER A 66 -26.70 -12.48 20.95
CA SER A 66 -26.75 -11.11 21.41
C SER A 66 -25.83 -10.18 20.61
N SER A 67 -26.14 -8.88 20.60
CA SER A 67 -25.31 -7.84 19.98
C SER A 67 -23.90 -7.73 20.59
N LEU A 68 -23.73 -8.19 21.85
CA LEU A 68 -22.43 -8.25 22.52
C LEU A 68 -21.54 -9.36 21.93
N ASP A 69 -22.12 -10.51 21.60
CA ASP A 69 -21.41 -11.63 21.00
C ASP A 69 -20.92 -11.29 19.57
N GLU A 70 -21.70 -10.48 18.85
CA GLU A 70 -21.37 -10.04 17.49
C GLU A 70 -20.20 -9.05 17.48
N PHE A 71 -20.09 -8.19 18.51
CA PHE A 71 -18.93 -7.33 18.72
C PHE A 71 -17.66 -8.14 19.03
N ILE A 72 -17.75 -9.17 19.88
CA ILE A 72 -16.62 -10.05 20.23
C ILE A 72 -16.13 -10.81 19.00
N ILE A 73 -17.02 -11.37 18.19
CA ILE A 73 -16.63 -12.06 16.94
C ILE A 73 -15.96 -11.09 15.97
N THR A 74 -16.49 -9.88 15.84
CA THR A 74 -15.89 -8.85 14.98
C THR A 74 -14.46 -8.52 15.43
N PHE A 75 -14.25 -8.38 16.74
CA PHE A 75 -12.93 -8.12 17.32
C PHE A 75 -11.96 -9.30 17.15
N LEU A 76 -12.42 -10.54 17.36
CA LEU A 76 -11.65 -11.75 17.08
C LEU A 76 -11.24 -11.84 15.60
N GLY A 77 -12.16 -11.50 14.71
CA GLY A 77 -11.92 -11.47 13.28
C GLY A 77 -10.83 -10.46 12.90
N LEU A 78 -10.83 -9.29 13.53
CA LEU A 78 -9.78 -8.28 13.35
C LEU A 78 -8.42 -8.81 13.79
N ILE A 79 -8.31 -9.43 14.97
CA ILE A 79 -7.08 -10.06 15.46
C ILE A 79 -6.59 -11.13 14.46
N LEU A 80 -7.49 -12.01 14.00
CA LEU A 80 -7.16 -13.06 13.05
C LEU A 80 -6.67 -12.50 11.70
N THR A 81 -7.14 -11.32 11.30
CA THR A 81 -6.66 -10.60 10.13
C THR A 81 -5.20 -10.20 10.28
N PHE A 82 -4.84 -9.59 11.40
CA PHE A 82 -3.45 -9.20 11.68
C PHE A 82 -2.53 -10.41 11.71
N ILE A 83 -2.98 -11.52 12.30
CA ILE A 83 -2.25 -12.79 12.30
C ILE A 83 -2.07 -13.30 10.87
N SER A 84 -3.12 -13.29 10.05
CA SER A 84 -3.06 -13.73 8.65
C SER A 84 -2.11 -12.85 7.82
N LEU A 85 -2.18 -11.53 7.99
CA LEU A 85 -1.25 -10.57 7.36
C LEU A 85 0.19 -10.85 7.75
N TYR A 86 0.46 -11.16 9.02
CA TYR A 86 1.78 -11.52 9.51
C TYR A 86 2.30 -12.79 8.82
N PHE A 87 1.49 -13.85 8.74
CA PHE A 87 1.86 -15.09 8.05
C PHE A 87 2.05 -14.89 6.54
N ILE A 88 1.20 -14.09 5.89
CA ILE A 88 1.37 -13.69 4.49
C ILE A 88 2.71 -12.95 4.32
N GLY A 89 3.07 -12.07 5.25
CA GLY A 89 4.35 -11.37 5.26
C GLY A 89 5.55 -12.33 5.37
N ILE A 90 5.51 -13.29 6.29
CA ILE A 90 6.53 -14.34 6.41
C ILE A 90 6.63 -15.13 5.11
N PHE A 91 5.47 -15.56 4.58
CA PHE A 91 5.41 -16.32 3.34
C PHE A 91 6.03 -15.54 2.17
N ALA A 92 5.68 -14.26 2.02
CA ALA A 92 6.21 -13.36 1.01
C ALA A 92 7.73 -13.12 1.15
N ALA A 93 8.27 -13.17 2.37
CA ALA A 93 9.71 -13.00 2.62
C ALA A 93 10.54 -14.26 2.27
N ASN A 94 9.91 -15.43 2.25
CA ASN A 94 10.55 -16.70 1.92
C ASN A 94 10.82 -16.85 0.41
N PHE A 95 11.76 -17.74 0.05
CA PHE A 95 12.15 -17.99 -1.34
C PHE A 95 10.97 -18.37 -2.26
N VAL A 96 10.06 -19.21 -1.75
CA VAL A 96 8.85 -19.64 -2.46
C VAL A 96 7.91 -18.46 -2.69
N GLY A 97 7.63 -17.67 -1.64
CA GLY A 97 6.74 -16.51 -1.77
C GLY A 97 7.30 -15.45 -2.72
N LYS A 98 8.60 -15.15 -2.65
CA LYS A 98 9.26 -14.26 -3.61
C LYS A 98 9.09 -14.73 -5.05
N SER A 99 9.29 -16.02 -5.32
CA SER A 99 9.12 -16.59 -6.66
C SER A 99 7.68 -16.47 -7.16
N ILE A 100 6.69 -16.74 -6.30
CA ILE A 100 5.27 -16.60 -6.63
C ILE A 100 4.92 -15.14 -6.94
N ILE A 101 5.38 -14.20 -6.11
CA ILE A 101 5.13 -12.76 -6.33
C ILE A 101 5.68 -12.32 -7.68
N ILE A 102 6.92 -12.69 -8.02
CA ILE A 102 7.53 -12.37 -9.32
C ILE A 102 6.72 -12.97 -10.47
N TYR A 103 6.23 -14.20 -10.33
CA TYR A 103 5.38 -14.83 -11.34
C TYR A 103 4.07 -14.04 -11.58
N PHE A 104 3.38 -13.66 -10.50
CA PHE A 104 2.16 -12.84 -10.61
C PHE A 104 2.43 -11.46 -11.18
N GLU A 105 3.54 -10.80 -10.80
CA GLU A 105 3.95 -9.53 -11.40
C GLU A 105 4.17 -9.66 -12.90
N ASN A 106 4.84 -10.71 -13.34
CA ASN A 106 5.04 -10.99 -14.76
C ASN A 106 3.73 -11.28 -15.50
N LEU A 107 2.75 -11.88 -14.83
CA LEU A 107 1.41 -12.07 -15.39
C LEU A 107 0.68 -10.74 -15.56
N LEU A 108 0.66 -9.91 -14.52
CA LEU A 108 -0.04 -8.62 -14.49
C LEU A 108 0.58 -7.60 -15.47
N THR A 109 1.90 -7.64 -15.64
CA THR A 109 2.61 -6.75 -16.57
C THR A 109 2.40 -7.10 -18.05
N LYS A 110 1.82 -8.27 -18.38
CA LYS A 110 1.44 -8.62 -19.76
C LYS A 110 0.15 -7.95 -20.22
N THR A 111 -0.71 -7.52 -19.30
CA THR A 111 -1.97 -6.84 -19.64
C THR A 111 -1.76 -5.32 -19.61
N PRO A 112 -1.84 -4.61 -20.75
CA PRO A 112 -1.41 -3.21 -20.86
C PRO A 112 -2.08 -2.24 -19.88
N ILE A 113 -3.38 -2.42 -19.63
CA ILE A 113 -4.16 -1.56 -18.72
C ILE A 113 -3.78 -1.84 -17.26
N ILE A 114 -3.66 -3.12 -16.89
CA ILE A 114 -3.38 -3.55 -15.52
C ILE A 114 -1.95 -3.18 -15.12
N LYS A 115 -0.99 -3.34 -16.05
CA LYS A 115 0.42 -2.97 -15.87
C LYS A 115 0.57 -1.55 -15.33
N ASN A 116 -0.07 -0.58 -15.98
CA ASN A 116 0.09 0.84 -15.64
C ASN A 116 -0.41 1.14 -14.21
N ILE A 117 -1.53 0.54 -13.81
CA ILE A 117 -2.11 0.71 -12.47
C ILE A 117 -1.20 0.05 -11.42
N TYR A 118 -0.84 -1.22 -11.64
CA TYR A 118 -0.02 -2.00 -10.70
C TYR A 118 1.36 -1.37 -10.49
N SER A 119 2.05 -0.98 -11.57
CA SER A 119 3.36 -0.35 -11.50
C SER A 119 3.34 0.99 -10.77
N SER A 120 2.30 1.82 -10.99
CA SER A 120 2.16 3.11 -10.30
C SER A 120 1.98 2.94 -8.78
N VAL A 121 1.13 2.00 -8.37
CA VAL A 121 0.91 1.69 -6.95
C VAL A 121 2.18 1.12 -6.33
N LYS A 122 2.83 0.16 -7.00
CA LYS A 122 4.08 -0.44 -6.54
C LYS A 122 5.19 0.60 -6.36
N GLN A 123 5.30 1.58 -7.27
CA GLN A 123 6.26 2.67 -7.15
C GLN A 123 6.02 3.52 -5.90
N ILE A 124 4.76 3.89 -5.63
CA ILE A 124 4.41 4.65 -4.41
C ILE A 124 4.82 3.84 -3.17
N ILE A 125 4.49 2.54 -3.13
CA ILE A 125 4.85 1.64 -2.02
C ILE A 125 6.38 1.59 -1.83
N HIS A 126 7.16 1.47 -2.91
CA HIS A 126 8.62 1.48 -2.84
C HIS A 126 9.16 2.82 -2.34
N SER A 127 8.55 3.95 -2.71
CA SER A 127 8.98 5.28 -2.27
C SER A 127 8.67 5.55 -0.80
N VAL A 128 7.54 5.04 -0.28
CA VAL A 128 7.19 5.18 1.15
C VAL A 128 7.87 4.12 2.04
N SER A 129 8.37 3.04 1.44
CA SER A 129 9.20 2.07 2.15
C SER A 129 10.49 2.76 2.62
N LEU A 130 10.63 2.95 3.92
CA LEU A 130 11.83 3.54 4.53
C LEU A 130 13.08 2.80 4.01
N PRO A 131 14.10 3.49 3.49
CA PRO A 131 15.42 2.91 3.18
C PRO A 131 16.19 2.59 4.47
N GLY A 132 15.55 1.85 5.38
CA GLY A 132 16.12 1.43 6.65
C GLY A 132 17.04 0.24 6.46
N LYS A 133 18.32 0.49 6.09
CA LYS A 133 19.54 -0.19 6.57
C LYS A 133 20.82 0.02 5.73
N GLN A 134 20.80 0.84 4.67
CA GLN A 134 22.01 1.11 3.84
C GLN A 134 22.31 2.60 3.58
N ALA A 135 21.62 3.54 4.23
CA ALA A 135 22.02 4.94 4.17
C ALA A 135 23.38 5.13 4.89
N PHE A 136 24.45 5.22 4.09
CA PHE A 136 25.76 5.79 4.44
C PHE A 136 26.41 5.26 5.72
N LYS A 137 26.88 4.01 5.71
CA LYS A 137 27.65 3.45 6.85
C LYS A 137 29.13 3.84 6.85
N ARG A 138 29.64 4.45 5.78
CA ARG A 138 31.07 4.74 5.64
C ARG A 138 31.28 6.17 5.17
N VAL A 139 31.93 6.94 6.02
CA VAL A 139 32.45 8.28 5.75
C VAL A 139 33.94 8.12 5.44
N VAL A 140 34.41 8.82 4.40
CA VAL A 140 35.82 8.83 4.01
C VAL A 140 36.34 10.26 3.97
N LEU A 141 37.62 10.42 4.29
CA LEU A 141 38.36 11.66 4.07
C LEU A 141 39.11 11.54 2.75
N VAL A 142 38.81 12.41 1.80
CA VAL A 142 39.44 12.42 0.48
C VAL A 142 40.16 13.74 0.27
N ASP A 143 41.29 13.70 -0.43
CA ASP A 143 41.97 14.92 -0.85
C ASP A 143 41.19 15.56 -2.00
N PHE A 144 40.60 16.73 -1.74
CA PHE A 144 39.85 17.51 -2.74
C PHE A 144 39.83 18.99 -2.34
N PRO A 145 40.03 19.94 -3.27
CA PRO A 145 40.34 19.74 -4.69
C PRO A 145 41.83 19.50 -4.99
N LYS A 146 42.71 19.57 -3.98
CA LYS A 146 44.17 19.43 -4.13
C LYS A 146 44.74 18.49 -3.05
N GLU A 147 45.87 17.87 -3.35
CA GLU A 147 46.60 17.06 -2.37
C GLU A 147 46.91 17.86 -1.10
N GLY A 148 46.62 17.27 0.06
CA GLY A 148 46.79 17.91 1.37
C GLY A 148 45.56 18.68 1.87
N THR A 149 44.50 18.85 1.07
CA THR A 149 43.23 19.44 1.51
C THR A 149 42.17 18.37 1.69
N LYS A 150 41.77 18.09 2.94
CA LYS A 150 40.83 17.01 3.25
C LYS A 150 39.37 17.46 3.19
N SER A 151 38.55 16.68 2.50
CA SER A 151 37.10 16.84 2.41
C SER A 151 36.37 15.58 2.89
N ILE A 152 35.22 15.76 3.52
CA ILE A 152 34.37 14.66 4.01
C ILE A 152 33.48 14.15 2.86
N GLY A 153 33.54 12.86 2.58
CA GLY A 153 32.73 12.19 1.56
C GLY A 153 31.95 11.00 2.12
N PHE A 154 30.80 10.70 1.51
CA PHE A 154 30.00 9.52 1.83
C PHE A 154 30.15 8.47 0.72
N VAL A 155 30.37 7.21 1.09
CA VAL A 155 30.46 6.10 0.13
C VAL A 155 29.06 5.71 -0.33
N THR A 156 28.77 5.86 -1.62
CA THR A 156 27.45 5.62 -2.25
C THR A 156 27.36 4.32 -3.05
N GLY A 157 28.46 3.57 -3.21
CA GLY A 157 28.53 2.32 -3.99
C GLY A 157 29.25 1.22 -3.21
N ALA A 158 28.84 -0.04 -3.40
CA ALA A 158 29.47 -1.23 -2.83
C ALA A 158 30.58 -1.77 -3.74
#